data_AF-A0A1S3V2J3-F1
#
_entry.id   AF-A0A1S3V2J3-F1
#
_cell.length_a   1.000
_cell.length_b   1.000
_cell.length_c   1.000
_cell.angle_alpha   90.00
_cell.angle_beta   90.00
_cell.angle_gamma   90.00
#
_symmetry.space_group_name_H-M   'P 1'
#
loop_
_entity.id
_entity.type
_entity.pdbx_description
1 polymer ?
#
loop_
_entity_poly.entity_id
_entity_poly.type
_entity_poly.pdbx_seq_one_letter_code
_entity_poly.pdbx_strand_id
1 'polypeptide(L)'
;METNTLTLPKPKRQVFILSGQSNMSGRGGIVRGANGKYWDGVVPPECAPHPSILRLAANLKWEPANDPLHFDIDTAKACGVGPGMAFANALRPHVGEEVGLVPCAVGATALKEWARGEKLYENMVKRAKESVKGHENFEIKALLWFQGETDTVNEGDAAVYKVNMETFIHSVRQDLNLPSLPIIQVALASGYEYIEKVREAQKEIDLPNVICVDAKGMQLNDDNIHLSTESQVHLGRMLAEAYLAHFHVSPVQNQIQL
;
A
#
# COMPACT_ATOMS: atom_id res chain seq x y z
N MET A 1 49.53 -14.33 -3.04
CA MET A 1 48.24 -15.00 -3.30
C MET A 1 47.17 -14.14 -2.66
N GLU A 2 46.57 -13.23 -3.44
CA GLU A 2 45.44 -12.43 -2.98
C GLU A 2 44.20 -13.32 -2.98
N THR A 3 43.65 -13.57 -1.80
CA THR A 3 42.39 -14.29 -1.64
C THR A 3 41.26 -13.40 -2.12
N ASN A 4 40.84 -13.62 -3.36
CA ASN A 4 39.66 -13.00 -3.95
C ASN A 4 38.42 -13.56 -3.23
N THR A 5 38.01 -12.87 -2.16
CA THR A 5 36.76 -13.19 -1.46
C THR A 5 35.63 -12.66 -2.31
N LEU A 6 35.00 -13.56 -3.07
CA LEU A 6 33.71 -13.31 -3.72
C LEU A 6 32.70 -12.97 -2.63
N THR A 7 32.50 -11.67 -2.36
CA THR A 7 31.39 -11.20 -1.54
C THR A 7 30.11 -11.51 -2.30
N LEU A 8 29.32 -12.46 -1.79
CA LEU A 8 27.97 -12.71 -2.28
C LEU A 8 27.19 -11.37 -2.25
N PRO A 9 26.40 -11.06 -3.30
CA PRO A 9 25.61 -9.84 -3.30
C PRO A 9 24.72 -9.83 -2.06
N LYS A 10 24.79 -8.73 -1.29
CA LYS A 10 23.88 -8.55 -0.17
C LYS A 10 22.46 -8.61 -0.72
N PRO A 11 21.57 -9.38 -0.08
CA PRO A 11 20.22 -9.50 -0.56
C PRO A 11 19.51 -8.13 -0.54
N LYS A 12 18.61 -7.94 -1.51
CA LYS A 12 17.99 -6.64 -1.78
C LYS A 12 16.82 -6.41 -0.83
N ARG A 13 16.81 -5.26 -0.17
CA ARG A 13 15.70 -4.73 0.61
C ARG A 13 14.50 -4.48 -0.29
N GLN A 14 13.33 -4.88 0.18
CA GLN A 14 12.10 -4.89 -0.61
C GLN A 14 11.24 -3.69 -0.28
N VAL A 15 10.98 -2.85 -1.28
CA VAL A 15 10.24 -1.59 -1.13
C VAL A 15 8.81 -1.74 -1.63
N PHE A 16 7.85 -1.28 -0.82
CA PHE A 16 6.43 -1.33 -1.10
C PHE A 16 5.84 0.07 -1.03
N ILE A 17 5.17 0.47 -2.10
CA ILE A 17 4.47 1.75 -2.17
C ILE A 17 3.08 1.55 -1.57
N LEU A 18 2.69 2.39 -0.62
CA LEU A 18 1.38 2.36 0.03
C LEU A 18 0.59 3.58 -0.42
N SER A 19 -0.39 3.42 -1.31
CA SER A 19 -1.11 4.57 -1.88
C SER A 19 -2.62 4.34 -2.00
N GLY A 20 -3.34 5.42 -2.26
CA GLY A 20 -4.79 5.48 -2.29
C GLY A 20 -5.34 6.53 -1.34
N GLN A 21 -6.42 6.22 -0.62
CA GLN A 21 -7.09 7.17 0.28
C GLN A 21 -7.05 6.78 1.76
N SER A 22 -8.02 7.25 2.56
CA SER A 22 -8.00 7.18 4.02
C SER A 22 -7.92 5.76 4.59
N ASN A 23 -8.48 4.75 3.91
CA ASN A 23 -8.35 3.36 4.35
C ASN A 23 -6.95 2.77 4.08
N MET A 24 -6.18 3.26 3.10
CA MET A 24 -4.74 2.98 3.02
C MET A 24 -3.95 3.81 4.04
N SER A 25 -4.27 5.11 4.16
CA SER A 25 -3.49 6.00 5.04
C SER A 25 -3.64 5.64 6.51
N GLY A 26 -4.80 5.10 6.88
CA GLY A 26 -5.08 4.49 8.18
C GLY A 26 -6.03 5.34 9.02
N ARG A 27 -7.11 4.71 9.50
CA ARG A 27 -8.12 5.32 10.38
C ARG A 27 -8.58 4.37 11.49
N GLY A 28 -7.93 3.20 11.64
CA GLY A 28 -8.18 2.32 12.78
C GLY A 28 -7.81 3.02 14.09
N GLY A 29 -8.67 2.92 15.11
CA GLY A 29 -8.44 3.53 16.42
C GLY A 29 -8.64 5.05 16.45
N ILE A 30 -9.23 5.66 15.41
CA ILE A 30 -9.58 7.07 15.45
C ILE A 30 -10.85 7.26 16.29
N VAL A 31 -10.69 7.95 17.42
CA VAL A 31 -11.76 8.26 18.37
C VAL A 31 -12.08 9.76 18.39
N ARG A 32 -13.28 10.11 18.85
CA ARG A 32 -13.71 11.51 19.01
C ARG A 32 -13.38 12.02 20.41
N GLY A 33 -12.67 13.14 20.50
CA GLY A 33 -12.39 13.86 21.74
C GLY A 33 -12.96 15.27 21.74
N ALA A 34 -12.70 15.99 22.84
CA ALA A 34 -13.15 17.38 23.02
C ALA A 34 -12.59 18.34 21.95
N ASN A 35 -11.37 18.08 21.45
CA ASN A 35 -10.66 18.93 20.50
C ASN A 35 -10.62 18.35 19.07
N GLY A 36 -11.51 17.40 18.74
CA GLY A 36 -11.57 16.76 17.43
C GLY A 36 -11.26 15.27 17.47
N LYS A 37 -10.96 14.69 16.30
CA LYS A 37 -10.62 13.26 16.16
C LYS A 37 -9.11 13.06 16.41
N TYR A 38 -8.75 12.01 17.15
CA TYR A 38 -7.36 11.63 17.44
C TYR A 38 -7.24 10.09 17.45
N TRP A 39 -6.02 9.58 17.32
CA TRP A 39 -5.75 8.15 17.41
C TRP A 39 -5.60 7.71 18.88
N ASP A 40 -6.22 6.59 19.26
CA ASP A 40 -6.19 6.02 20.61
C ASP A 40 -4.81 5.51 21.05
N GLY A 41 -3.85 5.38 20.13
CA GLY A 41 -2.50 4.91 20.40
C GLY A 41 -2.39 3.39 20.56
N VAL A 42 -3.45 2.64 20.27
CA VAL A 42 -3.45 1.18 20.39
C VAL A 42 -2.79 0.57 19.16
N VAL A 43 -1.69 -0.16 19.39
CA VAL A 43 -0.95 -0.89 18.36
C VAL A 43 -1.15 -2.40 18.56
N PRO A 44 -1.85 -3.09 17.66
CA PRO A 44 -1.95 -4.54 17.70
C PRO A 44 -0.57 -5.22 17.59
N PRO A 45 -0.37 -6.42 18.17
CA PRO A 45 0.89 -7.16 18.06
C PRO A 45 1.37 -7.36 16.62
N GLU A 46 0.44 -7.56 15.68
CA GLU A 46 0.70 -7.70 14.25
C GLU A 46 1.26 -6.42 13.61
N CYS A 47 1.01 -5.27 14.21
CA CYS A 47 1.50 -3.97 13.78
C CYS A 47 2.73 -3.52 14.57
N ALA A 48 3.27 -4.36 15.46
CA ALA A 48 4.42 -4.00 16.28
C ALA A 48 5.63 -3.58 15.42
N PRO A 49 6.37 -2.54 15.82
CA PRO A 49 7.56 -2.12 15.10
C PRO A 49 8.65 -3.18 15.13
N HIS A 50 9.48 -3.24 14.10
CA HIS A 50 10.61 -4.15 14.01
C HIS A 50 11.81 -3.44 13.35
N PRO A 51 13.06 -3.69 13.78
CA PRO A 51 14.25 -3.01 13.22
C PRO A 51 14.44 -3.19 11.71
N SER A 52 13.88 -4.25 11.13
CA SER A 52 13.94 -4.54 9.69
C SER A 52 12.78 -3.96 8.88
N ILE A 53 11.88 -3.19 9.51
CA ILE A 53 10.76 -2.53 8.83
C ILE A 53 10.99 -1.02 8.90
N LEU A 54 11.18 -0.42 7.74
CA LEU A 54 11.48 0.99 7.59
C LEU A 54 10.34 1.72 6.89
N ARG A 55 10.22 3.02 7.15
CA ARG A 55 9.26 3.93 6.52
C ARG A 55 10.03 5.10 5.89
N LEU A 56 9.66 5.49 4.68
CA LEU A 56 10.18 6.70 4.06
C LEU A 56 9.37 7.91 4.55
N ALA A 57 9.96 8.77 5.38
CA ALA A 57 9.30 9.95 5.91
C ALA A 57 9.03 11.02 4.84
N ALA A 58 8.27 12.06 5.17
CA ALA A 58 7.97 13.18 4.27
C ALA A 58 9.23 13.91 3.78
N ASN A 59 10.28 13.94 4.62
CA ASN A 59 11.59 14.53 4.31
C ASN A 59 12.50 13.60 3.49
N LEU A 60 11.97 12.48 2.96
CA LEU A 60 12.67 11.49 2.14
C LEU A 60 13.81 10.75 2.87
N LYS A 61 13.77 10.68 4.21
CA LYS A 61 14.68 9.84 5.00
C LYS A 61 13.98 8.57 5.45
N TRP A 62 14.73 7.46 5.41
CA TRP A 62 14.30 6.20 6.00
C TRP A 62 14.40 6.26 7.52
N GLU A 63 13.35 5.82 8.21
CA GLU A 63 13.27 5.72 9.67
C GLU A 63 12.57 4.42 10.08
N PRO A 64 12.67 3.97 11.35
CA PRO A 64 11.90 2.83 11.84
C PRO A 64 10.40 3.04 11.63
N ALA A 65 9.72 2.05 11.04
CA ALA A 65 8.29 2.14 10.77
C ALA A 65 7.47 1.95 12.05
N ASN A 66 6.52 2.86 12.27
CA ASN A 66 5.53 2.80 13.35
C ASN A 66 4.20 3.34 12.81
N ASP A 67 3.08 2.76 13.24
CA ASP A 67 1.78 3.39 13.01
C ASP A 67 1.66 4.70 13.82
N PRO A 68 0.96 5.72 13.28
CA PRO A 68 0.29 5.76 11.97
C PRO A 68 1.27 6.05 10.83
N LEU A 69 1.39 5.18 9.82
CA LEU A 69 2.42 5.33 8.77
C LEU A 69 2.33 6.61 7.92
N HIS A 70 1.16 7.24 7.84
CA HIS A 70 0.92 8.41 6.98
C HIS A 70 0.85 9.74 7.75
N PHE A 71 1.26 9.80 9.02
CA PHE A 71 1.07 10.99 9.87
C PHE A 71 1.67 12.30 9.32
N ASP A 72 2.79 12.23 8.59
CA ASP A 72 3.47 13.36 7.94
C ASP A 72 3.18 13.45 6.42
N ILE A 73 2.31 12.58 5.91
CA ILE A 73 1.92 12.48 4.51
C ILE A 73 0.48 12.96 4.32
N ASP A 74 -0.47 12.36 5.04
CA ASP A 74 -1.89 12.68 5.03
C ASP A 74 -2.22 13.67 6.17
N THR A 75 -1.62 14.87 6.09
CA THR A 75 -1.59 15.83 7.21
C THR A 75 -2.92 16.56 7.44
N ALA A 76 -3.91 16.40 6.57
CA ALA A 76 -5.19 17.11 6.67
C ALA A 76 -6.12 16.53 7.74
N LYS A 77 -5.93 15.25 8.11
CA LYS A 77 -6.77 14.53 9.08
C LYS A 77 -5.90 13.64 9.97
N ALA A 78 -6.40 13.32 11.16
CA ALA A 78 -5.73 12.38 12.05
C ALA A 78 -5.62 11.00 11.38
N CYS A 79 -4.41 10.45 11.36
CA CYS A 79 -4.13 9.08 10.91
C CYS A 79 -4.12 8.13 12.11
N GLY A 80 -4.58 6.92 11.88
CA GLY A 80 -4.52 5.80 12.83
C GLY A 80 -3.90 4.57 12.15
N VAL A 81 -4.26 3.38 12.62
CA VAL A 81 -3.76 2.13 12.03
C VAL A 81 -4.26 1.99 10.59
N GLY A 82 -3.32 1.68 9.69
CA GLY A 82 -3.58 1.24 8.31
C GLY A 82 -3.06 -0.19 8.09
N PRO A 83 -3.09 -0.72 6.85
CA PRO A 83 -2.74 -2.12 6.61
C PRO A 83 -1.22 -2.37 6.53
N GLY A 84 -0.41 -1.30 6.44
CA GLY A 84 1.00 -1.38 6.07
C GLY A 84 1.89 -2.11 7.10
N MET A 85 1.70 -1.89 8.40
CA MET A 85 2.51 -2.56 9.42
C MET A 85 2.18 -4.05 9.51
N ALA A 86 0.89 -4.42 9.50
CA ALA A 86 0.46 -5.81 9.47
C ALA A 86 0.94 -6.54 8.19
N PHE A 87 0.86 -5.88 7.03
CA PHE A 87 1.45 -6.38 5.79
C PHE A 87 2.95 -6.66 5.93
N ALA A 88 3.72 -5.68 6.40
CA ALA A 88 5.17 -5.82 6.50
C ALA A 88 5.59 -6.92 7.48
N ASN A 89 4.91 -7.03 8.63
CA ASN A 89 5.18 -8.06 9.62
C ASN A 89 4.80 -9.46 9.14
N ALA A 90 3.71 -9.60 8.38
CA ALA A 90 3.33 -10.87 7.77
C ALA A 90 4.30 -11.28 6.64
N LEU A 91 4.83 -10.31 5.89
CA LEU A 91 5.73 -10.57 4.77
C LEU A 91 7.17 -10.91 5.20
N ARG A 92 7.72 -10.14 6.16
CA ARG A 92 9.11 -10.19 6.64
C ARG A 92 9.68 -11.61 6.81
N PRO A 93 8.98 -12.56 7.49
CA PRO A 93 9.50 -13.91 7.71
C PRO A 93 9.77 -14.72 6.44
N HIS A 94 9.10 -14.39 5.33
CA HIS A 94 9.17 -15.12 4.07
C HIS A 94 10.20 -14.54 3.12
N VAL A 95 10.42 -13.22 3.20
CA VAL A 95 11.33 -12.53 2.28
C VAL A 95 12.76 -12.46 2.79
N GLY A 96 13.01 -12.79 4.06
CA GLY A 96 14.36 -12.83 4.65
C GLY A 96 15.07 -11.48 4.80
N GLU A 97 14.43 -10.39 4.36
CA GLU A 97 15.04 -9.09 4.12
C GLU A 97 14.34 -7.93 4.84
N GLU A 98 15.01 -6.78 4.86
CA GLU A 98 14.37 -5.53 5.30
C GLU A 98 13.25 -5.11 4.34
N VAL A 99 12.12 -4.70 4.92
CA VAL A 99 10.93 -4.21 4.24
C VAL A 99 10.89 -2.69 4.37
N GLY A 100 10.91 -1.99 3.24
CA GLY A 100 10.74 -0.54 3.17
C GLY A 100 9.32 -0.16 2.75
N LEU A 101 8.66 0.69 3.53
CA LEU A 101 7.32 1.20 3.26
C LEU A 101 7.40 2.65 2.78
N VAL A 102 6.76 2.94 1.65
CA VAL A 102 6.69 4.29 1.06
C VAL A 102 5.24 4.79 1.15
N PRO A 103 4.85 5.44 2.26
CA PRO A 103 3.49 5.97 2.43
C PRO A 103 3.24 7.14 1.48
N CYS A 104 2.15 7.08 0.73
CA CYS A 104 1.76 8.07 -0.27
C CYS A 104 0.28 8.42 -0.23
N ALA A 105 -0.57 7.63 0.45
CA ALA A 105 -2.02 7.81 0.45
C ALA A 105 -2.47 9.14 1.07
N VAL A 106 -3.56 9.70 0.55
CA VAL A 106 -4.16 10.96 1.01
C VAL A 106 -5.68 10.80 1.08
N GLY A 107 -6.26 11.11 2.25
CA GLY A 107 -7.68 10.88 2.50
C GLY A 107 -8.62 11.72 1.64
N ALA A 108 -9.81 11.18 1.38
CA ALA A 108 -10.90 11.84 0.64
C ALA A 108 -10.53 12.32 -0.78
N THR A 109 -9.69 11.54 -1.47
CA THR A 109 -9.29 11.80 -2.86
C THR A 109 -10.01 10.84 -3.82
N ALA A 110 -10.46 11.35 -4.95
CA ALA A 110 -11.00 10.57 -6.07
C ALA A 110 -9.87 10.16 -7.02
N LEU A 111 -10.09 9.11 -7.83
CA LEU A 111 -9.07 8.57 -8.72
C LEU A 111 -8.58 9.60 -9.77
N LYS A 112 -9.43 10.56 -10.16
CA LYS A 112 -9.03 11.66 -11.05
C LYS A 112 -7.93 12.56 -10.48
N GLU A 113 -7.85 12.70 -9.14
CA GLU A 113 -6.78 13.47 -8.48
C GLU A 113 -5.44 12.70 -8.46
N TRP A 114 -5.47 11.43 -8.87
CA TRP A 114 -4.33 10.55 -9.07
C TRP A 114 -4.00 10.34 -10.55
N ALA A 115 -4.60 11.10 -11.47
CA ALA A 115 -4.22 11.07 -12.87
C ALA A 115 -2.77 11.52 -13.06
N ARG A 116 -2.09 11.00 -14.10
CA ARG A 116 -0.72 11.39 -14.42
C ARG A 116 -0.63 12.91 -14.65
N GLY A 117 0.36 13.56 -14.03
CA GLY A 117 0.48 15.03 -14.01
C GLY A 117 -0.20 15.71 -12.83
N GLU A 118 -1.13 15.03 -12.12
CA GLU A 118 -1.73 15.56 -10.90
C GLU A 118 -0.77 15.48 -9.71
N LYS A 119 -0.95 16.40 -8.76
CA LYS A 119 -0.01 16.59 -7.63
C LYS A 119 0.19 15.31 -6.81
N LEU A 120 -0.87 14.55 -6.55
CA LEU A 120 -0.79 13.33 -5.73
C LEU A 120 -0.01 12.23 -6.45
N TYR A 121 -0.30 12.03 -7.74
CA TYR A 121 0.41 11.11 -8.60
C TYR A 121 1.90 11.44 -8.68
N GLU A 122 2.24 12.70 -9.02
CA GLU A 122 3.63 13.13 -9.16
C GLU A 122 4.41 12.99 -7.85
N ASN A 123 3.77 13.27 -6.71
CA ASN A 123 4.37 13.06 -5.40
C ASN A 123 4.61 11.57 -5.10
N MET A 124 3.65 10.69 -5.42
CA MET A 124 3.83 9.24 -5.25
C MET A 124 4.99 8.71 -6.10
N VAL A 125 5.04 9.07 -7.39
CA VAL A 125 6.11 8.66 -8.30
C VAL A 125 7.46 9.18 -7.81
N LYS A 126 7.53 10.45 -7.38
CA LYS A 126 8.75 11.04 -6.81
C LYS A 126 9.22 10.27 -5.58
N ARG A 127 8.32 10.02 -4.61
CA ARG A 127 8.66 9.29 -3.37
C ARG A 127 9.13 7.87 -3.67
N ALA A 128 8.46 7.17 -4.59
CA ALA A 128 8.88 5.86 -5.05
C ALA A 128 10.29 5.88 -5.66
N LYS A 129 10.60 6.84 -6.55
CA LYS A 129 11.96 6.98 -7.11
C LYS A 129 13.02 7.29 -6.06
N GLU A 130 12.73 8.21 -5.14
CA GLU A 130 13.66 8.59 -4.08
C GLU A 130 13.90 7.44 -3.09
N SER A 131 12.93 6.53 -2.91
CA SER A 131 13.06 5.37 -2.02
C SER A 131 14.19 4.39 -2.40
N VAL A 132 14.57 4.35 -3.68
CA VAL A 132 15.62 3.46 -4.22
C VAL A 132 16.85 4.22 -4.72
N LYS A 133 16.81 5.55 -4.73
CA LYS A 133 17.89 6.39 -5.27
C LYS A 133 19.12 6.33 -4.38
N GLY A 134 20.28 6.04 -4.98
CA GLY A 134 21.55 5.89 -4.23
C GLY A 134 21.58 4.65 -3.33
N HIS A 135 20.60 3.76 -3.46
CA HIS A 135 20.46 2.56 -2.67
C HIS A 135 20.50 1.33 -3.60
N GLU A 136 21.70 0.89 -3.97
CA GLU A 136 21.91 -0.24 -4.91
C GLU A 136 21.26 -1.55 -4.45
N ASN A 137 20.97 -1.65 -3.15
CA ASN A 137 20.34 -2.80 -2.52
C ASN A 137 18.83 -2.61 -2.25
N PHE A 138 18.15 -1.59 -2.77
CA PHE A 138 16.70 -1.42 -2.62
C PHE A 138 15.99 -1.67 -3.95
N GLU A 139 14.84 -2.34 -3.91
CA GLU A 139 14.06 -2.65 -5.10
C GLU A 139 12.57 -2.49 -4.81
N ILE A 140 11.86 -1.75 -5.68
CA ILE A 140 10.40 -1.63 -5.61
C ILE A 140 9.77 -2.96 -6.03
N LYS A 141 9.02 -3.57 -5.11
CA LYS A 141 8.43 -4.90 -5.27
C LYS A 141 6.95 -4.89 -5.58
N ALA A 142 6.19 -3.93 -5.07
CA ALA A 142 4.78 -3.76 -5.41
C ALA A 142 4.26 -2.35 -5.06
N LEU A 143 3.15 -1.98 -5.71
CA LEU A 143 2.24 -0.94 -5.24
C LEU A 143 1.03 -1.61 -4.57
N LEU A 144 0.77 -1.26 -3.31
CA LEU A 144 -0.47 -1.57 -2.61
C LEU A 144 -1.40 -0.37 -2.77
N TRP A 145 -2.59 -0.61 -3.33
CA TRP A 145 -3.56 0.42 -3.69
C TRP A 145 -4.91 0.19 -3.03
N PHE A 146 -5.34 1.11 -2.15
CA PHE A 146 -6.70 1.06 -1.59
C PHE A 146 -7.36 2.43 -1.70
N GLN A 147 -8.21 2.55 -2.72
CA GLN A 147 -8.92 3.76 -3.08
C GLN A 147 -10.21 3.42 -3.83
N GLY A 148 -11.17 4.34 -3.76
CA GLY A 148 -12.34 4.36 -4.62
C GLY A 148 -13.58 4.90 -3.93
N GLU A 149 -13.59 5.02 -2.59
CA GLU A 149 -14.79 5.41 -1.85
C GLU A 149 -15.26 6.81 -2.26
N THR A 150 -14.35 7.73 -2.62
CA THR A 150 -14.74 9.05 -3.15
C THR A 150 -15.42 8.95 -4.52
N ASP A 151 -14.97 8.04 -5.39
CA ASP A 151 -15.55 7.81 -6.72
C ASP A 151 -16.93 7.15 -6.65
N THR A 152 -17.33 6.60 -5.50
CA THR A 152 -18.68 6.04 -5.28
C THR A 152 -19.75 7.10 -5.00
N VAL A 153 -19.38 8.37 -4.86
CA VAL A 153 -20.31 9.47 -4.52
C VAL A 153 -21.26 9.79 -5.68
N ASN A 154 -20.80 9.73 -6.92
CA ASN A 154 -21.60 10.08 -8.09
C ASN A 154 -21.40 9.06 -9.22
N GLU A 155 -22.44 8.88 -10.03
CA GLU A 155 -22.42 7.87 -11.10
C GLU A 155 -21.33 8.13 -12.14
N GLY A 156 -21.04 9.40 -12.43
CA GLY A 156 -20.08 9.79 -13.46
C GLY A 156 -18.68 9.26 -13.16
N ASP A 157 -18.17 9.53 -11.95
CA ASP A 157 -16.87 9.03 -11.49
C ASP A 157 -16.87 7.48 -11.40
N ALA A 158 -17.93 6.89 -10.84
CA ALA A 158 -18.05 5.43 -10.74
C ALA A 158 -18.06 4.71 -12.10
N ALA A 159 -18.71 5.29 -13.12
CA ALA A 159 -18.83 4.71 -14.45
C ALA A 159 -17.48 4.66 -15.21
N VAL A 160 -16.56 5.57 -14.89
CA VAL A 160 -15.24 5.65 -15.53
C VAL A 160 -14.11 5.08 -14.66
N TYR A 161 -14.44 4.49 -13.50
CA TYR A 161 -13.44 4.02 -12.55
C TYR A 161 -12.47 3.00 -13.17
N LYS A 162 -12.99 2.01 -13.92
CA LYS A 162 -12.19 0.95 -14.55
C LYS A 162 -11.11 1.53 -15.48
N VAL A 163 -11.53 2.34 -16.45
CA VAL A 163 -10.62 2.94 -17.44
C VAL A 163 -9.59 3.86 -16.80
N ASN A 164 -10.00 4.62 -15.77
CA ASN A 164 -9.09 5.48 -15.01
C ASN A 164 -8.07 4.64 -14.23
N MET A 165 -8.49 3.50 -13.65
CA MET A 165 -7.60 2.63 -12.88
C MET A 165 -6.57 1.94 -13.78
N GLU A 166 -6.99 1.45 -14.95
CA GLU A 166 -6.07 0.89 -15.95
C GLU A 166 -5.06 1.95 -16.43
N THR A 167 -5.53 3.16 -16.72
CA THR A 167 -4.69 4.30 -17.11
C THR A 167 -3.69 4.67 -16.02
N PHE A 168 -4.13 4.70 -14.76
CA PHE A 168 -3.28 4.92 -13.61
C PHE A 168 -2.19 3.86 -13.50
N ILE A 169 -2.54 2.57 -13.57
CA ILE A 169 -1.59 1.45 -13.52
C ILE A 169 -0.53 1.56 -14.62
N HIS A 170 -0.96 1.81 -15.86
CA HIS A 170 -0.03 1.97 -16.99
C HIS A 170 0.92 3.15 -16.78
N SER A 171 0.40 4.28 -16.30
CA SER A 171 1.18 5.48 -16.01
C SER A 171 2.23 5.20 -14.93
N VAL A 172 1.85 4.57 -13.81
CA VAL A 172 2.78 4.21 -12.72
C VAL A 172 3.91 3.32 -13.24
N ARG A 173 3.57 2.26 -13.99
CA ARG A 173 4.56 1.33 -14.57
C ARG A 173 5.52 2.05 -15.52
N GLN A 174 5.00 2.93 -16.36
CA GLN A 174 5.79 3.72 -17.31
C GLN A 174 6.74 4.68 -16.58
N ASP A 175 6.23 5.48 -15.65
CA ASP A 175 7.01 6.53 -15.01
C ASP A 175 8.03 5.99 -14.00
N LEU A 176 7.78 4.80 -13.41
CA LEU A 176 8.76 4.08 -12.60
C LEU A 176 9.71 3.22 -13.43
N ASN A 177 9.48 3.07 -14.75
CA ASN A 177 10.20 2.16 -15.64
C ASN A 177 10.19 0.69 -15.13
N LEU A 178 9.03 0.26 -14.63
CA LEU A 178 8.79 -1.09 -14.11
C LEU A 178 7.56 -1.69 -14.82
N PRO A 179 7.71 -2.16 -16.08
CA PRO A 179 6.57 -2.58 -16.90
C PRO A 179 5.79 -3.77 -16.33
N SER A 180 6.42 -4.57 -15.47
CA SER A 180 5.84 -5.72 -14.79
C SER A 180 5.56 -5.48 -13.30
N LEU A 181 5.63 -4.23 -12.81
CA LEU A 181 5.41 -3.92 -11.39
C LEU A 181 4.11 -4.55 -10.89
N PRO A 182 4.17 -5.41 -9.86
CA PRO A 182 3.00 -5.94 -9.20
C PRO A 182 2.15 -4.83 -8.57
N ILE A 183 0.85 -4.85 -8.84
CA ILE A 183 -0.13 -3.98 -8.21
C ILE A 183 -1.11 -4.86 -7.45
N ILE A 184 -1.27 -4.62 -6.16
CA ILE A 184 -2.30 -5.28 -5.35
C ILE A 184 -3.31 -4.21 -4.95
N GLN A 185 -4.48 -4.24 -5.58
CA GLN A 185 -5.58 -3.33 -5.28
C GLN A 185 -6.59 -3.97 -4.34
N VAL A 186 -7.42 -3.14 -3.71
CA VAL A 186 -8.44 -3.58 -2.76
C VAL A 186 -9.84 -3.22 -3.25
N ALA A 187 -10.71 -4.21 -3.40
CA ALA A 187 -12.13 -3.98 -3.65
C ALA A 187 -12.80 -3.44 -2.37
N LEU A 188 -13.51 -2.32 -2.49
CA LEU A 188 -13.94 -1.51 -1.33
C LEU A 188 -14.81 -2.25 -0.32
N ALA A 189 -14.54 -2.08 0.98
CA ALA A 189 -15.41 -2.57 2.05
C ALA A 189 -16.69 -1.72 2.20
N SER A 190 -16.59 -0.43 1.87
CA SER A 190 -17.53 0.64 2.18
C SER A 190 -17.48 1.72 1.11
N GLY A 191 -18.47 2.60 1.09
CA GLY A 191 -18.64 3.62 0.07
C GLY A 191 -20.03 4.26 0.19
N TYR A 192 -20.40 5.03 -0.83
CA TYR A 192 -21.68 5.72 -0.96
C TYR A 192 -22.59 5.00 -1.97
N GLU A 193 -23.42 5.76 -2.69
CA GLU A 193 -24.49 5.26 -3.56
C GLU A 193 -24.01 4.28 -4.64
N TYR A 194 -22.85 4.52 -5.25
CA TYR A 194 -22.36 3.75 -6.41
C TYR A 194 -21.26 2.74 -6.05
N ILE A 195 -21.25 2.25 -4.79
CA ILE A 195 -20.21 1.33 -4.31
C ILE A 195 -20.09 0.05 -5.15
N GLU A 196 -21.19 -0.60 -5.50
CA GLU A 196 -21.11 -1.88 -6.22
C GLU A 196 -20.56 -1.68 -7.64
N LYS A 197 -20.83 -0.53 -8.29
CA LYS A 197 -20.28 -0.18 -9.61
C LYS A 197 -18.75 -0.04 -9.58
N VAL A 198 -18.21 0.63 -8.54
CA VAL A 198 -16.76 0.75 -8.34
C VAL A 198 -16.13 -0.60 -7.98
N ARG A 199 -16.79 -1.40 -7.15
CA ARG A 199 -16.32 -2.74 -6.78
C ARG A 199 -16.27 -3.70 -7.97
N GLU A 200 -17.30 -3.70 -8.81
CA GLU A 200 -17.32 -4.44 -10.08
C GLU A 200 -16.14 -4.01 -10.95
N ALA A 201 -15.96 -2.70 -11.14
CA ALA A 201 -14.81 -2.17 -11.88
C ALA A 201 -13.45 -2.61 -11.33
N GLN A 202 -13.27 -2.60 -9.99
CA GLN A 202 -12.03 -3.06 -9.33
C GLN A 202 -11.77 -4.55 -9.56
N LYS A 203 -12.82 -5.38 -9.58
CA LYS A 203 -12.70 -6.83 -9.78
C LYS A 203 -12.51 -7.23 -11.24
N GLU A 204 -12.99 -6.40 -12.17
CA GLU A 204 -12.89 -6.65 -13.61
C GLU A 204 -11.59 -6.13 -14.26
N ILE A 205 -10.68 -5.53 -13.49
CA ILE A 205 -9.36 -5.15 -14.01
C ILE A 205 -8.61 -6.41 -14.44
N ASP A 206 -8.41 -6.56 -15.75
CA ASP A 206 -7.72 -7.68 -16.36
C ASP A 206 -6.40 -7.20 -16.98
N LEU A 207 -5.43 -6.92 -16.10
CA LEU A 207 -4.09 -6.51 -16.47
C LEU A 207 -3.07 -7.50 -15.87
N PRO A 208 -1.97 -7.80 -16.59
CA PRO A 208 -0.93 -8.68 -16.06
C PRO A 208 -0.34 -8.10 -14.78
N ASN A 209 -0.01 -8.96 -13.82
CA ASN A 209 0.55 -8.62 -12.51
C ASN A 209 -0.32 -7.62 -11.70
N VAL A 210 -1.64 -7.70 -11.85
CA VAL A 210 -2.60 -6.98 -11.00
C VAL A 210 -3.45 -7.99 -10.27
N ILE A 211 -3.53 -7.88 -8.95
CA ILE A 211 -4.37 -8.72 -8.08
C ILE A 211 -5.33 -7.83 -7.30
N CYS A 212 -6.56 -8.30 -7.12
CA CYS A 212 -7.59 -7.60 -6.36
C CYS A 212 -7.95 -8.42 -5.11
N VAL A 213 -7.70 -7.86 -3.93
CA VAL A 213 -8.13 -8.40 -2.63
C VAL A 213 -9.49 -7.80 -2.28
N ASP A 214 -10.44 -8.59 -1.77
CA ASP A 214 -11.80 -8.11 -1.45
C ASP A 214 -11.95 -7.77 0.04
N ALA A 215 -12.23 -6.51 0.36
CA ALA A 215 -12.47 -6.07 1.74
C ALA A 215 -13.95 -6.10 2.14
N LYS A 216 -14.86 -6.60 1.30
CA LYS A 216 -16.31 -6.66 1.61
C LYS A 216 -16.57 -7.43 2.91
N GLY A 217 -17.40 -6.82 3.77
CA GLY A 217 -17.81 -7.43 5.04
C GLY A 217 -16.81 -7.23 6.18
N MET A 218 -15.67 -6.58 5.94
CA MET A 218 -14.77 -6.17 7.02
C MET A 218 -15.45 -5.15 7.95
N GLN A 219 -15.08 -5.20 9.23
CA GLN A 219 -15.66 -4.36 10.26
C GLN A 219 -15.22 -2.90 10.08
N LEU A 220 -16.21 -2.01 10.07
CA LEU A 220 -16.02 -0.56 9.98
C LEU A 220 -16.01 0.07 11.37
N ASN A 221 -15.41 1.25 11.46
CA ASN A 221 -15.58 2.18 12.56
C ASN A 221 -17.03 2.71 12.58
N ASP A 222 -17.38 3.42 13.67
CA ASP A 222 -18.71 4.02 13.86
C ASP A 222 -19.16 4.99 12.75
N ASP A 223 -18.24 5.47 11.92
CA ASP A 223 -18.57 6.31 10.76
C ASP A 223 -19.05 5.53 9.53
N ASN A 224 -19.07 4.20 9.59
CA ASN A 224 -19.49 3.30 8.51
C ASN A 224 -18.73 3.51 7.18
N ILE A 225 -17.56 4.14 7.22
CA ILE A 225 -16.72 4.39 6.05
C ILE A 225 -15.33 3.78 6.25
N HIS A 226 -14.73 3.96 7.41
CA HIS A 226 -13.35 3.52 7.62
C HIS A 226 -13.26 2.15 8.26
N LEU A 227 -12.27 1.34 7.85
CA LEU A 227 -11.98 0.07 8.52
C LEU A 227 -11.54 0.29 9.97
N SER A 228 -12.02 -0.61 10.84
CA SER A 228 -11.51 -0.79 12.21
C SER A 228 -10.04 -1.20 12.24
N THR A 229 -9.38 -1.04 13.39
CA THR A 229 -7.98 -1.48 13.60
C THR A 229 -7.82 -2.97 13.29
N GLU A 230 -8.74 -3.81 13.75
CA GLU A 230 -8.74 -5.26 13.54
C GLU A 230 -8.92 -5.61 12.06
N SER A 231 -9.76 -4.88 11.35
CA SER A 231 -9.94 -5.07 9.90
C SER A 231 -8.72 -4.61 9.10
N GLN A 232 -8.02 -3.55 9.55
CA GLN A 232 -6.75 -3.14 8.96
C GLN A 232 -5.67 -4.20 9.14
N VAL A 233 -5.60 -4.84 10.31
CA VAL A 233 -4.71 -5.99 10.55
C VAL A 233 -5.04 -7.15 9.62
N HIS A 234 -6.33 -7.49 9.50
CA HIS A 234 -6.77 -8.57 8.61
C HIS A 234 -6.45 -8.27 7.14
N LEU A 235 -6.75 -7.06 6.66
CA LEU A 235 -6.42 -6.63 5.31
C LEU A 235 -4.91 -6.67 5.05
N GLY A 236 -4.08 -6.20 5.99
CA GLY A 236 -2.63 -6.25 5.87
C GLY A 236 -2.11 -7.68 5.65
N ARG A 237 -2.65 -8.67 6.38
CA ARG A 237 -2.34 -10.09 6.17
C ARG A 237 -2.77 -10.57 4.78
N MET A 238 -4.00 -10.26 4.35
CA MET A 238 -4.49 -10.64 3.02
C MET A 238 -3.64 -10.06 1.89
N LEU A 239 -3.17 -8.81 2.03
CA LEU A 239 -2.26 -8.18 1.08
C LEU A 239 -0.90 -8.91 1.02
N ALA A 240 -0.38 -9.35 2.17
CA ALA A 240 0.89 -10.08 2.24
C ALA A 240 0.75 -11.49 1.64
N GLU A 241 -0.35 -12.18 1.95
CA GLU A 241 -0.70 -13.48 1.36
C GLU A 241 -0.85 -13.40 -0.15
N ALA A 242 -1.55 -12.39 -0.67
CA ALA A 242 -1.69 -12.15 -2.10
C ALA A 242 -0.32 -11.88 -2.75
N TYR A 243 0.54 -11.09 -2.11
CA TYR A 243 1.89 -10.85 -2.62
C TYR A 243 2.71 -12.15 -2.68
N LEU A 244 2.69 -12.93 -1.60
CA LEU A 244 3.45 -14.18 -1.50
C LEU A 244 2.97 -15.23 -2.49
N ALA A 245 1.66 -15.36 -2.68
CA ALA A 245 1.08 -16.37 -3.57
C ALA A 245 1.36 -16.11 -5.05
N HIS A 246 1.43 -14.83 -5.46
CA HIS A 246 1.48 -14.46 -6.88
C HIS A 246 2.84 -13.93 -7.36
N PHE A 247 3.64 -13.34 -6.47
CA PHE A 247 4.82 -12.58 -6.87
C PHE A 247 6.10 -13.00 -6.15
N HIS A 248 6.01 -13.80 -5.08
CA HIS A 248 7.17 -14.30 -4.39
C HIS A 248 7.59 -15.67 -4.93
N VAL A 249 8.75 -15.74 -5.57
CA VAL A 249 9.34 -17.02 -5.99
C VAL A 249 10.05 -17.63 -4.79
N SER A 250 9.50 -18.73 -4.26
CA SER A 250 10.15 -19.47 -3.18
C SER A 250 11.46 -20.11 -3.68
N PRO A 251 12.55 -20.09 -2.89
CA PRO A 251 13.83 -20.71 -3.27
C PRO A 251 13.74 -22.21 -3.60
N VAL A 252 12.69 -22.91 -3.14
CA VAL A 252 12.49 -24.34 -3.30
C VAL A 252 12.22 -24.76 -4.76
N GLN A 253 11.78 -23.86 -5.64
CA GLN A 253 11.55 -24.20 -7.06
C GLN A 253 12.83 -24.32 -7.89
N ASN A 254 13.99 -23.88 -7.39
CA ASN A 254 15.27 -24.00 -8.10
C ASN A 254 16.00 -25.35 -7.88
N GLN A 255 15.42 -26.32 -7.18
CA GLN A 255 16.03 -27.64 -6.94
C GLN A 255 15.45 -28.78 -7.78
N ILE A 256 14.49 -28.53 -8.69
CA ILE A 256 13.89 -29.59 -9.54
C ILE A 256 14.32 -29.45 -11.02
N GLN A 257 15.26 -28.56 -11.34
CA GLN A 257 15.89 -28.49 -12.66
C GLN A 257 17.42 -28.42 -12.56
N LEU A 258 18.02 -29.49 -12.03
CA LEU A 258 19.39 -29.92 -12.36
C LEU A 258 19.42 -31.44 -12.43
#